data_AF-A0A7Y1VX46-F1
#
_entry.id   AF-A0A7Y1VX46-F1
#
_cell.length_a   1.000
_cell.length_b   1.000
_cell.length_c   1.000
_cell.angle_alpha   90.00
_cell.angle_beta   90.00
_cell.angle_gamma   90.00
#
_symmetry.space_group_name_H-M   'P 1'
#
loop_
_entity.id
_entity.type
_entity.pdbx_description
1 polymer ?
#
loop_
_entity_poly.entity_id
_entity_poly.type
_entity_poly.pdbx_seq_one_letter_code
_entity_poly.pdbx_strand_id
1 'polypeptide(L)'
;MNQSDNPILIMLCISYCIYATISCSSSPDLVKNEVMPAPFVQLCAPCHGADLKGNIAQSLLDGSWQFGSRPADLFRAIKFGHPQQGMPSWGGVLADSEIDSLVNYLLREEKRQNLNKPPIPTRLETQDYQMQVEVLTDDLKEPWGMAFIDSERVLITEQPSSLRILQNGKLLTEPIINVGKVSGTGQGGLFDVVIDPEYDKNGWVYLAVSHSLGKPNSDDRRADRARAMTKIIRGKINGNNWVDEQVLFAADPQTYSPTAGHFGGRMIIDRDGYLFFSIGDRDSLDHAQDLSKPNGKIHRIHTDGTIPVTNPFYGQEQVITSIYSRGNRNPQGLALHPETGHLWSTEHGPLGGDELNIIEAGKNYGWPVISHGINYNGELITEQPSSLRILQNGKLLTEPI
;
A
#
# COMPACT_ATOMS: atom_id res chain seq x y z
N MET A 1 45.02 -9.15 62.30
CA MET A 1 46.12 -9.87 62.96
C MET A 1 46.21 -11.25 62.33
N ASN A 2 47.39 -11.53 61.76
CA ASN A 2 47.95 -12.74 61.16
C ASN A 2 47.33 -14.10 61.49
N GLN A 3 47.20 -14.96 60.46
CA GLN A 3 47.92 -16.25 60.22
C GLN A 3 47.58 -17.34 61.25
N SER A 4 47.48 -18.63 60.95
CA SER A 4 47.57 -19.49 59.77
C SER A 4 47.01 -20.84 60.24
N ASP A 5 46.76 -21.79 59.34
CA ASP A 5 47.15 -23.22 59.48
C ASP A 5 46.21 -24.14 58.68
N ASN A 6 46.79 -24.77 57.67
CA ASN A 6 46.45 -26.08 57.10
C ASN A 6 47.41 -27.11 57.75
N PRO A 7 47.26 -28.45 57.67
CA PRO A 7 46.78 -29.26 56.52
C PRO A 7 45.89 -30.46 56.98
N ILE A 8 45.38 -31.43 56.20
CA ILE A 8 46.00 -32.51 55.42
C ILE A 8 44.84 -33.30 54.74
N LEU A 9 44.90 -33.58 53.44
CA LEU A 9 44.22 -34.76 52.87
C LEU A 9 45.07 -35.40 51.75
N ILE A 10 44.92 -36.71 51.68
CA ILE A 10 45.76 -37.78 51.14
C ILE A 10 45.91 -37.76 49.60
N MET A 11 47.13 -38.12 49.18
CA MET A 11 47.57 -38.44 47.81
C MET A 11 46.83 -39.63 47.20
N LEU A 12 46.51 -39.54 45.90
CA LEU A 12 46.76 -40.63 44.95
C LEU A 12 47.28 -40.03 43.65
N CYS A 13 48.57 -40.24 43.40
CA CYS A 13 49.26 -40.01 42.13
C CYS A 13 49.03 -41.19 41.19
N ILE A 14 49.01 -40.91 39.87
CA ILE A 14 49.77 -41.53 38.75
C ILE A 14 49.22 -40.87 37.47
N SER A 15 49.82 -39.75 37.03
CA SER A 15 50.84 -39.60 35.96
C SER A 15 50.22 -39.41 34.57
N TYR A 16 50.08 -38.19 34.06
CA TYR A 16 51.08 -37.32 33.37
C TYR A 16 51.47 -37.76 31.94
N CYS A 17 51.03 -37.00 30.95
CA CYS A 17 51.89 -36.47 29.89
C CYS A 17 51.46 -35.03 29.52
N ILE A 18 52.44 -34.13 29.66
CA ILE A 18 52.44 -32.68 29.42
C ILE A 18 52.60 -32.42 27.92
N TYR A 19 51.97 -31.35 27.38
CA TYR A 19 52.72 -30.22 26.79
C TYR A 19 51.81 -29.00 26.54
N ALA A 20 52.11 -27.95 27.32
CA ALA A 20 52.03 -26.51 27.07
C ALA A 20 50.70 -25.87 26.60
N THR A 21 50.11 -25.10 27.52
CA THR A 21 49.23 -23.97 27.24
C THR A 21 50.04 -22.75 26.78
N ILE A 22 49.64 -22.15 25.67
CA ILE A 22 49.90 -20.74 25.35
C ILE A 22 48.54 -20.11 25.06
N SER A 23 48.15 -19.14 25.89
CA SER A 23 47.12 -18.17 25.53
C SER A 23 47.62 -17.34 24.35
N CYS A 24 46.82 -17.28 23.28
CA CYS A 24 46.88 -16.20 22.31
C CYS A 24 45.48 -15.64 22.09
N SER A 25 45.28 -14.46 22.67
CA SER A 25 44.47 -13.40 22.10
C SER A 25 44.79 -13.16 20.62
N SER A 26 43.82 -12.55 19.93
CA SER A 26 43.83 -12.07 18.54
C SER A 26 44.03 -13.14 17.46
N SER A 27 42.90 -13.61 16.91
CA SER A 27 42.86 -13.87 15.47
C SER A 27 42.82 -12.49 14.79
N PRO A 28 43.83 -12.13 13.99
CA PRO A 28 43.75 -10.98 13.12
C PRO A 28 42.81 -11.29 11.96
N ASP A 29 42.03 -10.28 11.56
CA ASP A 29 41.41 -10.15 10.24
C ASP A 29 40.54 -11.32 9.74
N LEU A 30 39.28 -11.34 10.17
CA LEU A 30 38.18 -11.89 9.38
C LEU A 30 37.37 -10.77 8.73
N VAL A 31 38.04 -9.90 7.97
CA VAL A 31 37.41 -9.22 6.85
C VAL A 31 37.52 -10.17 5.66
N LYS A 32 36.64 -11.18 5.59
CA LYS A 32 36.55 -12.02 4.40
C LYS A 32 35.87 -11.22 3.30
N ASN A 33 36.59 -10.98 2.20
CA ASN A 33 36.02 -10.64 0.90
C ASN A 33 34.95 -11.69 0.55
N GLU A 34 33.68 -11.37 0.76
CA GLU A 34 32.59 -12.27 0.36
C GLU A 34 32.32 -12.09 -1.14
N VAL A 35 32.41 -13.21 -1.86
CA VAL A 35 32.30 -13.29 -3.31
C VAL A 35 30.86 -13.03 -3.73
N MET A 36 30.69 -12.20 -4.76
CA MET A 36 29.39 -11.97 -5.42
C MET A 36 28.70 -13.32 -5.72
N PRO A 37 27.42 -13.51 -5.33
CA PRO A 37 26.75 -14.79 -5.51
C PRO A 37 26.81 -15.26 -6.97
N ALA A 38 27.16 -16.53 -7.21
CA ALA A 38 27.25 -17.08 -8.56
C ALA A 38 25.98 -16.86 -9.39
N PRO A 39 24.75 -17.00 -8.82
CA PRO A 39 23.52 -16.66 -9.53
C PRO A 39 23.46 -15.21 -9.98
N PHE A 40 23.99 -14.25 -9.19
CA PHE A 40 24.04 -12.85 -9.59
C PHE A 40 24.93 -12.68 -10.82
N VAL A 41 26.16 -13.21 -10.77
CA VAL A 41 27.14 -13.08 -11.86
C VAL A 41 26.58 -13.65 -13.16
N GLN A 42 25.88 -14.78 -13.09
CA GLN A 42 25.38 -15.50 -14.26
C GLN A 42 24.10 -14.89 -14.84
N LEU A 43 23.18 -14.45 -13.98
CA LEU A 43 21.81 -14.12 -14.38
C LEU A 43 21.49 -12.62 -14.33
N CYS A 44 22.12 -11.88 -13.41
CA CYS A 44 21.76 -10.49 -13.12
C CYS A 44 22.82 -9.48 -13.59
N ALA A 45 24.11 -9.81 -13.45
CA ALA A 45 25.23 -8.93 -13.81
C ALA A 45 25.25 -8.47 -15.27
N PRO A 46 24.82 -9.25 -16.28
CA PRO A 46 24.72 -8.75 -17.65
C PRO A 46 23.82 -7.51 -17.77
N CYS A 47 22.77 -7.43 -16.96
CA CYS A 47 21.82 -6.32 -16.96
C CYS A 47 22.20 -5.20 -15.98
N HIS A 48 22.62 -5.57 -14.77
CA HIS A 48 22.84 -4.64 -13.65
C HIS A 48 24.31 -4.29 -13.40
N GLY A 49 25.21 -4.79 -14.24
CA GLY A 49 26.65 -4.62 -14.08
C GLY A 49 27.25 -5.56 -13.04
N ALA A 50 28.49 -6.00 -13.28
CA ALA A 50 29.25 -6.82 -12.33
C ALA A 50 29.71 -6.03 -11.08
N ASP A 51 29.54 -4.72 -11.08
CA ASP A 51 29.77 -3.82 -9.94
C ASP A 51 28.47 -3.28 -9.33
N LEU A 52 27.31 -3.80 -9.78
CA LEU A 52 25.97 -3.41 -9.37
C LEU A 52 25.55 -1.98 -9.71
N LYS A 53 26.35 -1.24 -10.51
CA LYS A 53 26.08 0.17 -10.85
C LYS A 53 25.18 0.37 -12.05
N GLY A 54 24.60 -0.70 -12.59
CA GLY A 54 23.76 -0.69 -13.76
C GLY A 54 24.52 -0.89 -15.06
N ASN A 55 23.82 -1.37 -16.08
CA ASN A 55 24.29 -1.46 -17.46
C ASN A 55 23.12 -1.15 -18.39
N ILE A 56 22.47 -2.18 -18.95
CA ILE A 56 21.22 -2.02 -19.70
C ILE A 56 20.01 -1.82 -18.78
N ALA A 57 20.12 -2.27 -17.52
CA ALA A 57 19.16 -2.02 -16.46
C ALA A 57 19.77 -1.11 -15.40
N GLN A 58 18.92 -0.58 -14.52
CA GLN A 58 19.32 0.39 -13.50
C GLN A 58 20.35 -0.15 -12.50
N SER A 59 21.02 0.78 -11.82
CA SER A 59 21.86 0.50 -10.66
C SER A 59 21.06 -0.20 -9.57
N LEU A 60 21.72 -1.10 -8.85
CA LEU A 60 21.21 -1.73 -7.63
C LEU A 60 21.86 -1.12 -6.37
N LEU A 61 22.64 -0.04 -6.54
CA LEU A 61 23.39 0.68 -5.50
C LEU A 61 23.16 2.20 -5.55
N ASP A 62 21.97 2.65 -5.94
CA ASP A 62 21.61 4.08 -5.92
C ASP A 62 20.48 4.42 -4.94
N GLY A 63 19.96 3.42 -4.22
CA GLY A 63 18.86 3.58 -3.28
C GLY A 63 17.50 3.82 -3.93
N SER A 64 17.41 3.67 -5.25
CA SER A 64 16.19 3.86 -6.04
C SER A 64 15.66 2.51 -6.53
N TRP A 65 14.80 1.90 -5.70
CA TRP A 65 14.16 0.63 -6.03
C TRP A 65 12.79 0.85 -6.67
N GLN A 66 12.70 0.69 -8.00
CA GLN A 66 11.47 0.92 -8.78
C GLN A 66 10.28 0.08 -8.30
N PHE A 67 10.53 -1.14 -7.82
CA PHE A 67 9.49 -2.10 -7.44
C PHE A 67 9.42 -2.35 -5.92
N GLY A 68 9.96 -1.43 -5.13
CA GLY A 68 10.01 -1.50 -3.68
C GLY A 68 11.36 -1.98 -3.14
N SER A 69 11.74 -1.47 -1.97
CA SER A 69 13.07 -1.65 -1.37
C SER A 69 13.10 -2.63 -0.19
N ARG A 70 11.95 -3.16 0.24
CA ARG A 70 11.92 -4.13 1.36
C ARG A 70 12.39 -5.50 0.87
N PRO A 71 12.94 -6.37 1.74
CA PRO A 71 13.39 -7.70 1.34
C PRO A 71 12.35 -8.50 0.55
N ALA A 72 11.08 -8.46 0.99
CA ALA A 72 9.98 -9.15 0.30
C ALA A 72 9.65 -8.55 -1.08
N ASP A 73 9.86 -7.26 -1.28
CA ASP A 73 9.65 -6.59 -2.56
C ASP A 73 10.76 -7.02 -3.55
N LEU A 74 12.02 -6.99 -3.11
CA LEU A 74 13.17 -7.46 -3.90
C LEU A 74 13.06 -8.94 -4.26
N PHE A 75 12.67 -9.77 -3.29
CA PHE A 75 12.44 -11.19 -3.50
C PHE A 75 11.40 -11.43 -4.60
N ARG A 76 10.26 -10.73 -4.51
CA ARG A 76 9.17 -10.83 -5.48
C ARG A 76 9.60 -10.36 -6.87
N ALA A 77 10.33 -9.25 -6.96
CA ALA A 77 10.85 -8.72 -8.21
C ALA A 77 11.79 -9.73 -8.89
N ILE A 78 12.69 -10.37 -8.14
CA ILE A 78 13.58 -11.41 -8.68
C ILE A 78 12.79 -12.68 -9.06
N LYS A 79 11.89 -13.13 -8.19
CA LYS A 79 11.14 -14.38 -8.39
C LYS A 79 10.22 -14.31 -9.61
N PHE A 80 9.44 -13.24 -9.73
CA PHE A 80 8.41 -13.14 -10.78
C PHE A 80 8.83 -12.26 -11.96
N GLY A 81 9.90 -11.47 -11.83
CA GLY A 81 10.37 -10.59 -12.89
C GLY A 81 9.39 -9.46 -13.23
N HIS A 82 9.80 -8.64 -14.19
CA HIS A 82 8.97 -7.62 -14.84
C HIS A 82 9.17 -7.69 -16.36
N PRO A 83 8.58 -8.69 -17.05
CA PRO A 83 8.87 -8.96 -18.46
C PRO A 83 8.56 -7.80 -19.40
N GLN A 84 7.54 -6.99 -19.08
CA GLN A 84 7.19 -5.78 -19.84
C GLN A 84 8.29 -4.71 -19.80
N GLN A 85 9.15 -4.74 -18.78
CA GLN A 85 10.31 -3.86 -18.62
C GLN A 85 11.63 -4.58 -18.90
N GLY A 86 11.57 -5.78 -19.50
CA GLY A 86 12.74 -6.57 -19.87
C GLY A 86 13.41 -7.34 -18.74
N MET A 87 12.84 -7.39 -17.53
CA MET A 87 13.37 -8.19 -16.41
C MET A 87 12.71 -9.59 -16.40
N PRO A 88 13.43 -10.69 -16.67
CA PRO A 88 12.86 -12.04 -16.66
C PRO A 88 12.46 -12.51 -15.25
N SER A 89 11.57 -13.50 -15.18
CA SER A 89 11.25 -14.21 -13.94
C SER A 89 12.28 -15.28 -13.63
N TRP A 90 12.78 -15.34 -12.39
CA TRP A 90 13.79 -16.35 -12.00
C TRP A 90 13.26 -17.45 -11.08
N GLY A 91 12.00 -17.42 -10.66
CA GLY A 91 11.42 -18.42 -9.75
C GLY A 91 11.31 -19.84 -10.31
N GLY A 92 11.44 -20.01 -11.63
CA GLY A 92 11.56 -21.33 -12.28
C GLY A 92 13.00 -21.82 -12.45
N VAL A 93 13.99 -20.98 -12.10
CA VAL A 93 15.43 -21.23 -12.30
C VAL A 93 16.17 -21.26 -10.96
N LEU A 94 15.77 -20.41 -10.02
CA LEU A 94 16.36 -20.27 -8.69
C LEU A 94 15.39 -20.77 -7.62
N ALA A 95 15.91 -21.48 -6.64
CA ALA A 95 15.16 -21.80 -5.42
C ALA A 95 14.94 -20.54 -4.58
N ASP A 96 13.88 -20.52 -3.77
CA ASP A 96 13.55 -19.38 -2.91
C ASP A 96 14.72 -18.99 -1.98
N SER A 97 15.46 -19.96 -1.44
CA SER A 97 16.64 -19.71 -0.61
C SER A 97 17.79 -19.02 -1.35
N GLU A 98 17.93 -19.26 -2.66
CA GLU A 98 18.92 -18.59 -3.50
C GLU A 98 18.51 -17.15 -3.79
N ILE A 99 17.21 -16.92 -4.02
CA ILE A 99 16.65 -15.56 -4.17
C ILE A 99 16.82 -14.78 -2.88
N ASP A 100 16.52 -15.36 -1.71
CA ASP A 100 16.76 -14.72 -0.41
C ASP A 100 18.24 -14.37 -0.21
N SER A 101 19.14 -15.24 -0.64
CA SER A 101 20.59 -14.99 -0.56
C SER A 101 21.01 -13.81 -1.45
N LEU A 102 20.42 -13.68 -2.65
CA LEU A 102 20.61 -12.52 -3.53
C LEU A 102 20.09 -11.23 -2.90
N VAL A 103 18.88 -11.25 -2.36
CA VAL A 103 18.27 -10.09 -1.68
C VAL A 103 19.15 -9.62 -0.52
N ASN A 104 19.60 -10.55 0.33
CA ASN A 104 20.49 -10.24 1.44
C ASN A 104 21.85 -9.72 0.98
N TYR A 105 22.37 -10.19 -0.15
CA TYR A 105 23.59 -9.64 -0.74
C TYR A 105 23.38 -8.19 -1.21
N LEU A 106 22.32 -7.92 -1.96
CA LEU A 106 22.01 -6.58 -2.48
C LEU A 106 21.84 -5.54 -1.36
N LEU A 107 21.03 -5.85 -0.34
CA LEU A 107 20.80 -4.96 0.80
C LEU A 107 22.08 -4.67 1.61
N ARG A 108 23.00 -5.64 1.67
CA ARG A 108 24.29 -5.45 2.35
C ARG A 108 25.23 -4.57 1.53
N GLU A 109 25.34 -4.82 0.23
CA GLU A 109 26.17 -3.99 -0.65
C GLU A 109 25.66 -2.55 -0.70
N GLU A 110 24.35 -2.39 -0.74
CA GLU A 110 23.69 -1.10 -0.63
C GLU A 110 24.09 -0.36 0.65
N LYS A 111 24.00 -1.03 1.80
CA LYS A 111 24.41 -0.48 3.09
C LYS A 111 25.91 -0.16 3.15
N ARG A 112 26.76 -0.97 2.52
CA ARG A 112 28.22 -0.79 2.51
C ARG A 112 28.64 0.46 1.75
N GLN A 113 27.92 0.82 0.69
CA GLN A 113 28.30 1.89 -0.22
C GLN A 113 27.85 3.29 0.24
N ASN A 114 27.16 3.39 1.38
CA ASN A 114 26.64 4.64 1.94
C ASN A 114 25.96 5.51 0.88
N LEU A 115 24.89 4.96 0.31
CA LEU A 115 24.19 5.48 -0.85
C LEU A 115 23.93 6.98 -0.79
N ASN A 116 24.26 7.66 -1.88
CA ASN A 116 23.66 8.95 -2.19
C ASN A 116 22.49 8.65 -3.14
N LYS A 117 21.26 8.85 -2.66
CA LYS A 117 20.11 8.84 -3.56
C LYS A 117 20.33 9.92 -4.62
N PRO A 118 20.14 9.61 -5.92
CA PRO A 118 20.20 10.64 -6.93
C PRO A 118 19.18 11.74 -6.59
N PRO A 119 19.51 13.02 -6.85
CA PRO A 119 18.55 14.09 -6.63
C PRO A 119 17.31 13.84 -7.48
N ILE A 120 16.15 14.30 -7.00
CA ILE A 120 14.91 14.26 -7.77
C ILE A 120 15.16 15.02 -9.09
N PRO A 121 14.89 14.40 -10.25
CA PRO A 121 15.13 15.04 -11.53
C PRO A 121 14.25 16.28 -11.64
N THR A 122 14.80 17.40 -12.11
CA THR A 122 14.05 18.65 -12.31
C THR A 122 13.29 18.67 -13.64
N ARG A 123 13.56 17.70 -14.52
CA ARG A 123 12.88 17.48 -15.79
C ARG A 123 12.70 15.98 -16.05
N LEU A 124 11.55 15.61 -16.59
CA LEU A 124 11.24 14.26 -17.02
C LEU A 124 10.77 14.28 -18.48
N GLU A 125 11.39 13.46 -19.32
CA GLU A 125 10.94 13.24 -20.69
C GLU A 125 9.97 12.05 -20.70
N THR A 126 8.75 12.26 -21.16
CA THR A 126 7.78 11.17 -21.41
C THR A 126 7.65 10.92 -22.91
N GLN A 127 6.87 9.91 -23.31
CA GLN A 127 6.61 9.65 -24.72
C GLN A 127 5.84 10.80 -25.39
N ASP A 128 5.01 11.52 -24.62
CA ASP A 128 4.06 12.51 -25.15
C ASP A 128 4.47 13.96 -24.87
N TYR A 129 5.16 14.22 -23.76
CA TYR A 129 5.53 15.57 -23.32
C TYR A 129 6.71 15.62 -22.35
N GLN A 130 7.32 16.80 -22.24
CA GLN A 130 8.33 17.11 -21.23
C GLN A 130 7.66 17.67 -19.97
N MET A 131 8.03 17.14 -18.81
CA MET A 131 7.55 17.63 -17.51
C MET A 131 8.69 18.37 -16.80
N GLN A 132 8.36 19.52 -16.22
CA GLN A 132 9.20 20.14 -15.19
C GLN A 132 8.76 19.63 -13.83
N VAL A 133 9.72 19.33 -12.96
CA VAL A 133 9.47 18.79 -11.63
C VAL A 133 10.03 19.78 -10.61
N GLU A 134 9.16 20.21 -9.71
CA GLU A 134 9.49 21.09 -8.59
C GLU A 134 9.10 20.40 -7.29
N VAL A 135 10.03 20.37 -6.34
CA VAL A 135 9.77 19.84 -5.00
C VAL A 135 9.22 20.97 -4.14
N LEU A 136 7.93 20.91 -3.83
CA LEU A 136 7.29 21.88 -2.93
C LEU A 136 7.65 21.61 -1.46
N THR A 137 7.69 20.33 -1.06
CA THR A 137 8.09 19.89 0.28
C THR A 137 8.45 18.40 0.25
N ASP A 138 9.42 18.00 1.07
CA ASP A 138 9.82 16.62 1.35
C ASP A 138 9.62 16.23 2.83
N ASP A 139 8.97 17.10 3.61
CA ASP A 139 8.74 16.93 5.05
C ASP A 139 7.47 16.09 5.38
N LEU A 140 6.81 15.56 4.35
CA LEU A 140 5.60 14.75 4.49
C LEU A 140 5.93 13.31 4.94
N LYS A 141 5.07 12.75 5.77
CA LYS A 141 5.14 11.39 6.28
C LYS A 141 3.97 10.58 5.74
N GLU A 142 4.25 9.65 4.83
CA GLU A 142 3.25 8.77 4.21
C GLU A 142 1.98 9.52 3.71
N PRO A 143 2.14 10.53 2.84
CA PRO A 143 0.99 11.27 2.30
C PRO A 143 0.06 10.36 1.48
N TRP A 144 -1.25 10.58 1.55
CA TRP A 144 -2.26 9.74 0.88
C TRP A 144 -3.16 10.50 -0.10
N GLY A 145 -3.70 11.65 0.32
CA GLY A 145 -4.59 12.49 -0.47
C GLY A 145 -4.24 13.96 -0.32
N MET A 146 -4.62 14.76 -1.31
CA MET A 146 -4.47 16.21 -1.25
C MET A 146 -5.63 16.90 -1.97
N ALA A 147 -6.00 18.08 -1.49
CA ALA A 147 -6.99 18.92 -2.16
C ALA A 147 -6.64 20.40 -1.99
N PHE A 148 -6.73 21.13 -3.10
CA PHE A 148 -6.53 22.57 -3.12
C PHE A 148 -7.76 23.24 -2.50
N ILE A 149 -7.55 24.04 -1.46
CA ILE A 149 -8.55 25.00 -0.99
C ILE A 149 -8.58 26.17 -1.97
N ASP A 150 -7.40 26.65 -2.37
CA ASP A 150 -7.19 27.69 -3.38
C ASP A 150 -5.77 27.56 -3.97
N SER A 151 -5.31 28.58 -4.70
CA SER A 151 -3.99 28.61 -5.33
C SER A 151 -2.81 28.60 -4.35
N GLU A 152 -3.03 28.93 -3.08
CA GLU A 152 -2.00 29.10 -2.06
C GLU A 152 -2.08 28.04 -0.96
N ARG A 153 -3.26 27.43 -0.76
CA ARG A 153 -3.54 26.52 0.35
C ARG A 153 -3.94 25.14 -0.15
N VAL A 154 -3.26 24.13 0.34
CA VAL A 154 -3.53 22.72 0.04
C VAL A 154 -3.65 21.94 1.34
N LEU A 155 -4.72 21.15 1.46
CA LEU A 155 -4.83 20.13 2.50
C LEU A 155 -4.15 18.86 2.02
N ILE A 156 -3.41 18.22 2.91
CA ILE A 156 -2.71 16.96 2.64
C ILE A 156 -2.98 16.00 3.79
N THR A 157 -3.45 14.80 3.49
CA THR A 157 -3.61 13.74 4.48
C THR A 157 -2.36 12.88 4.55
N GLU A 158 -1.96 12.53 5.76
CA GLU A 158 -0.82 11.67 6.09
C GLU A 158 -1.32 10.48 6.89
N GLN A 159 -0.94 9.27 6.48
CA GLN A 159 -1.15 8.10 7.31
C GLN A 159 -0.22 8.13 8.53
N PRO A 160 -0.69 7.69 9.71
CA PRO A 160 -2.00 7.10 9.93
C PRO A 160 -3.16 8.09 10.14
N SER A 161 -2.94 9.36 10.51
CA SER A 161 -4.06 10.21 10.96
C SER A 161 -3.85 11.73 10.89
N SER A 162 -2.82 12.23 10.22
CA SER A 162 -2.48 13.67 10.23
C SER A 162 -3.10 14.40 9.05
N LEU A 163 -3.76 15.54 9.29
CA LEU A 163 -4.18 16.46 8.24
C LEU A 163 -3.28 17.70 8.27
N ARG A 164 -2.56 17.95 7.19
CA ARG A 164 -1.56 19.02 7.05
C ARG A 164 -2.08 20.11 6.13
N ILE A 165 -1.50 21.30 6.29
CA ILE A 165 -1.71 22.43 5.39
C ILE A 165 -0.37 22.78 4.76
N LEU A 166 -0.29 22.75 3.43
CA LEU A 166 0.73 23.45 2.67
C LEU A 166 0.19 24.84 2.35
N GLN A 167 0.90 25.89 2.76
CA GLN A 167 0.51 27.27 2.53
C GLN A 167 1.66 28.03 1.89
N ASN A 168 1.43 28.65 0.72
CA ASN A 168 2.45 29.42 -0.01
C ASN A 168 3.74 28.64 -0.25
N GLY A 169 3.60 27.37 -0.67
CA GLY A 169 4.72 26.45 -0.91
C GLY A 169 5.45 26.00 0.36
N LYS A 170 4.92 26.27 1.56
CA LYS A 170 5.53 25.85 2.83
C LYS A 170 4.58 24.99 3.65
N LEU A 171 5.08 23.86 4.14
CA LEU A 171 4.31 22.98 5.00
C LEU A 171 4.22 23.62 6.40
N LEU A 172 3.00 23.80 6.92
CA LEU A 172 2.84 24.29 8.28
C LEU A 172 3.38 23.23 9.27
N THR A 173 4.03 23.72 10.33
CA THR A 173 4.69 22.89 11.34
C THR A 173 3.69 22.03 12.09
N GLU A 174 2.59 22.62 12.54
CA GLU A 174 1.55 21.92 13.30
C GLU A 174 0.48 21.35 12.36
N PRO A 175 0.09 20.08 12.53
CA PRO A 175 -1.07 19.52 11.85
C PRO A 175 -2.38 20.16 12.36
N ILE A 176 -3.46 19.97 11.61
CA ILE A 176 -4.81 20.22 12.11
C ILE A 176 -5.10 19.21 13.22
N ILE A 177 -5.52 19.72 14.37
CA ILE A 177 -5.85 18.91 15.55
C ILE A 177 -7.35 18.61 15.61
N ASN A 178 -7.71 17.62 16.44
CA ASN A 178 -9.08 17.15 16.67
C ASN A 178 -9.79 16.55 15.44
N VAL A 179 -9.03 16.15 14.42
CA VAL A 179 -9.54 15.25 13.36
C VAL A 179 -9.97 13.96 14.04
N GLY A 180 -11.17 13.45 13.69
CA GLY A 180 -11.85 12.36 14.38
C GLY A 180 -11.02 11.07 14.61
N LYS A 181 -11.62 10.07 15.26
CA LYS A 181 -10.91 8.83 15.60
C LYS A 181 -10.53 8.04 14.34
N VAL A 182 -9.24 8.04 14.00
CA VAL A 182 -8.65 7.29 12.88
C VAL A 182 -7.83 6.10 13.38
N SER A 183 -7.93 4.95 12.70
CA SER A 183 -7.18 3.74 13.01
C SER A 183 -6.14 3.41 11.94
N GLY A 184 -4.87 3.48 12.34
CA GLY A 184 -3.69 3.35 11.48
C GLY A 184 -3.06 1.96 11.38
N THR A 185 -3.81 0.89 11.08
CA THR A 185 -3.25 -0.47 11.00
C THR A 185 -3.24 -0.99 9.57
N GLY A 186 -2.08 -1.43 9.08
CA GLY A 186 -1.92 -1.94 7.71
C GLY A 186 -2.11 -0.87 6.66
N GLN A 187 -3.08 -1.06 5.77
CA GLN A 187 -3.52 -0.06 4.80
C GLN A 187 -4.55 0.93 5.38
N GLY A 188 -4.88 0.83 6.67
CA GLY A 188 -5.85 1.72 7.31
C GLY A 188 -5.21 3.03 7.76
N GLY A 189 -5.94 4.14 7.62
CA GLY A 189 -5.53 5.44 8.14
C GLY A 189 -6.50 6.55 7.75
N LEU A 190 -5.98 7.78 7.68
CA LEU A 190 -6.65 8.92 7.07
C LEU A 190 -6.40 8.86 5.57
N PHE A 191 -7.47 8.75 4.80
CA PHE A 191 -7.44 8.53 3.36
C PHE A 191 -7.62 9.85 2.62
N ASP A 192 -8.71 10.00 1.88
CA ASP A 192 -8.93 11.16 1.04
C ASP A 192 -9.33 12.40 1.82
N VAL A 193 -9.04 13.55 1.21
CA VAL A 193 -9.57 14.86 1.54
C VAL A 193 -10.19 15.45 0.28
N VAL A 194 -11.43 15.92 0.39
CA VAL A 194 -12.11 16.64 -0.71
C VAL A 194 -12.63 17.97 -0.17
N ILE A 195 -12.52 19.03 -0.97
CA ILE A 195 -13.06 20.35 -0.68
C ILE A 195 -14.44 20.48 -1.31
N ASP A 196 -15.40 21.02 -0.57
CA ASP A 196 -16.73 21.31 -1.11
C ASP A 196 -16.65 22.30 -2.29
N PRO A 197 -17.40 22.10 -3.39
CA PRO A 197 -17.46 23.09 -4.48
C PRO A 197 -17.89 24.49 -4.04
N GLU A 198 -18.63 24.62 -2.93
CA GLU A 198 -19.03 25.88 -2.33
C GLU A 198 -18.28 26.20 -1.02
N TYR A 199 -17.02 25.75 -0.90
CA TYR A 199 -16.19 25.93 0.30
C TYR A 199 -16.13 27.38 0.80
N ASP A 200 -16.01 28.36 -0.09
CA ASP A 200 -15.98 29.79 0.28
C ASP A 200 -17.26 30.26 0.99
N LYS A 201 -18.37 29.55 0.80
CA LYS A 201 -19.66 29.85 1.43
C LYS A 201 -19.88 29.02 2.69
N ASN A 202 -19.54 27.73 2.64
CA ASN A 202 -19.95 26.76 3.66
C ASN A 202 -18.80 26.24 4.55
N GLY A 203 -17.57 26.28 4.07
CA GLY A 203 -16.36 25.83 4.75
C GLY A 203 -16.22 24.31 4.91
N TRP A 204 -16.96 23.50 4.14
CA TRP A 204 -16.98 22.05 4.30
C TRP A 204 -15.76 21.36 3.67
N VAL A 205 -15.11 20.53 4.47
CA VAL A 205 -14.07 19.59 4.05
C VAL A 205 -14.56 18.18 4.33
N TYR A 206 -14.34 17.26 3.39
CA TYR A 206 -14.72 15.86 3.50
C TYR A 206 -13.47 15.02 3.76
N LEU A 207 -13.56 14.05 4.68
CA LEU A 207 -12.50 13.09 4.94
C LEU A 207 -13.02 11.65 4.88
N ALA A 208 -12.25 10.78 4.24
CA ALA A 208 -12.42 9.34 4.35
C ALA A 208 -11.45 8.80 5.40
N VAL A 209 -11.95 8.01 6.35
CA VAL A 209 -11.17 7.52 7.49
C VAL A 209 -11.36 6.02 7.70
N SER A 210 -10.30 5.34 8.10
CA SER A 210 -10.37 4.03 8.74
C SER A 210 -10.94 4.19 10.15
N HIS A 211 -12.24 3.91 10.32
CA HIS A 211 -12.91 3.92 11.60
C HIS A 211 -12.80 2.55 12.28
N SER A 212 -12.44 2.53 13.56
CA SER A 212 -12.26 1.30 14.33
C SER A 212 -13.22 1.21 15.51
N LEU A 213 -13.74 0.00 15.75
CA LEU A 213 -14.58 -0.30 16.92
C LEU A 213 -13.75 -0.55 18.20
N GLY A 214 -12.43 -0.37 18.14
CA GLY A 214 -11.52 -0.76 19.21
C GLY A 214 -11.21 -2.27 19.21
N LYS A 215 -10.35 -2.69 20.13
CA LYS A 215 -10.04 -4.12 20.30
C LYS A 215 -11.20 -4.81 21.03
N PRO A 216 -11.63 -6.01 20.60
CA PRO A 216 -12.53 -6.80 21.41
C PRO A 216 -11.88 -7.12 22.76
N ASN A 217 -12.64 -7.04 23.86
CA ASN A 217 -12.21 -7.54 25.16
C ASN A 217 -12.25 -9.08 25.10
N SER A 218 -11.16 -9.71 24.66
CA SER A 218 -11.02 -11.16 24.62
C SER A 218 -9.62 -11.61 25.00
N ASP A 219 -9.52 -12.70 25.76
CA ASP A 219 -8.26 -13.39 26.10
C ASP A 219 -7.63 -14.14 24.91
N ASP A 220 -8.29 -14.11 23.74
CA ASP A 220 -7.79 -14.74 22.52
C ASP A 220 -6.75 -13.85 21.83
N ARG A 221 -5.47 -14.23 21.98
CA ARG A 221 -4.32 -13.58 21.30
C ARG A 221 -4.32 -13.72 19.78
N ARG A 222 -5.28 -14.45 19.19
CA ARG A 222 -5.49 -14.48 17.72
C ARG A 222 -6.45 -13.38 17.24
N ALA A 223 -7.13 -12.67 18.14
CA ALA A 223 -8.03 -11.54 17.85
C ALA A 223 -7.39 -10.15 18.08
N ASP A 224 -6.07 -10.04 17.89
CA ASP A 224 -5.27 -8.88 18.32
C ASP A 224 -5.50 -7.58 17.51
N ARG A 225 -6.28 -7.62 16.42
CA ARG A 225 -6.54 -6.47 15.54
C ARG A 225 -7.94 -5.92 15.76
N ALA A 226 -8.00 -4.61 15.92
CA ALA A 226 -9.26 -3.90 16.02
C ALA A 226 -10.03 -4.02 14.70
N ARG A 227 -11.34 -4.29 14.79
CA ARG A 227 -12.21 -4.35 13.62
C ARG A 227 -12.41 -2.93 13.10
N ALA A 228 -12.12 -2.71 11.82
CA ALA A 228 -12.21 -1.41 11.18
C ALA A 228 -13.14 -1.43 9.96
N MET A 229 -13.50 -0.25 9.44
CA MET A 229 -14.16 -0.03 8.16
C MET A 229 -13.96 1.42 7.71
N THR A 230 -14.04 1.67 6.40
CA THR A 230 -14.06 3.02 5.85
C THR A 230 -15.33 3.77 6.28
N LYS A 231 -15.15 4.99 6.77
CA LYS A 231 -16.18 5.92 7.21
C LYS A 231 -15.96 7.26 6.52
N ILE A 232 -17.04 7.94 6.14
CA ILE A 232 -16.98 9.26 5.52
C ILE A 232 -17.51 10.29 6.51
N ILE A 233 -16.71 11.33 6.75
CA ILE A 233 -17.05 12.46 7.60
C ILE A 233 -16.86 13.77 6.83
N ARG A 234 -17.51 14.84 7.29
CA ARG A 234 -17.16 16.21 6.93
C ARG A 234 -16.99 17.07 8.16
N GLY A 235 -16.32 18.19 8.03
CA GLY A 235 -16.10 19.17 9.09
C GLY A 235 -15.57 20.46 8.52
N LYS A 236 -15.22 21.40 9.39
CA LYS A 236 -14.67 22.70 9.04
C LYS A 236 -13.32 22.91 9.73
N ILE A 237 -12.57 23.86 9.22
CA ILE A 237 -11.26 24.23 9.77
C ILE A 237 -11.38 25.63 10.37
N ASN A 238 -11.17 25.75 11.69
CA ASN A 238 -11.08 27.02 12.40
C ASN A 238 -9.69 27.17 13.01
N GLY A 239 -8.84 28.00 12.39
CA GLY A 239 -7.42 28.04 12.71
C GLY A 239 -6.76 26.69 12.41
N ASN A 240 -6.19 26.04 13.43
CA ASN A 240 -5.63 24.69 13.33
C ASN A 240 -6.56 23.59 13.88
N ASN A 241 -7.84 23.87 14.11
CA ASN A 241 -8.79 22.90 14.68
C ASN A 241 -9.79 22.40 13.64
N TRP A 242 -9.98 21.08 13.62
CA TRP A 242 -11.15 20.44 13.01
C TRP A 242 -12.37 20.61 13.90
N VAL A 243 -13.44 21.19 13.36
CA VAL A 243 -14.67 21.52 14.09
C VAL A 243 -15.91 21.12 13.29
N ASP A 244 -17.08 21.12 13.94
CA ASP A 244 -18.38 20.86 13.31
C ASP A 244 -18.44 19.51 12.55
N GLU A 245 -17.79 18.47 13.10
CA GLU A 245 -17.74 17.15 12.47
C GLU A 245 -19.15 16.54 12.31
N GLN A 246 -19.43 16.03 11.11
CA GLN A 246 -20.64 15.29 10.78
C GLN A 246 -20.29 13.98 10.09
N VAL A 247 -20.98 12.90 10.45
CA VAL A 247 -20.85 11.61 9.78
C VAL A 247 -21.78 11.58 8.57
N LEU A 248 -21.22 11.37 7.39
CA LEU A 248 -21.97 11.26 6.13
C LEU A 248 -22.27 9.80 5.79
N PHE A 249 -21.34 8.91 6.10
CA PHE A 249 -21.52 7.47 5.92
C PHE A 249 -20.76 6.69 6.99
N ALA A 250 -21.42 5.71 7.58
CA ALA A 250 -20.81 4.69 8.41
C ALA A 250 -21.53 3.36 8.16
N ALA A 251 -20.76 2.31 7.86
CA ALA A 251 -21.30 0.97 7.73
C ALA A 251 -21.80 0.41 9.08
N ASP A 252 -22.66 -0.61 9.03
CA ASP A 252 -23.06 -1.37 10.21
C ASP A 252 -21.81 -1.98 10.90
N PRO A 253 -21.62 -1.79 12.22
CA PRO A 253 -20.52 -2.39 12.98
C PRO A 253 -20.31 -3.89 12.76
N GLN A 254 -21.36 -4.64 12.42
CA GLN A 254 -21.27 -6.07 12.12
C GLN A 254 -20.44 -6.38 10.87
N THR A 255 -20.34 -5.45 9.91
CA THR A 255 -19.54 -5.64 8.68
C THR A 255 -18.08 -5.27 8.85
N TYR A 256 -17.67 -4.78 10.03
CA TYR A 256 -16.29 -4.38 10.27
C TYR A 256 -15.39 -5.61 10.33
N SER A 257 -14.21 -5.51 9.73
CA SER A 257 -13.26 -6.62 9.59
C SER A 257 -11.96 -6.35 10.35
N PRO A 258 -11.35 -7.37 10.99
CA PRO A 258 -10.01 -7.26 11.60
C PRO A 258 -8.87 -7.32 10.57
N THR A 259 -9.19 -7.48 9.28
CA THR A 259 -8.21 -7.49 8.19
C THR A 259 -7.55 -6.13 8.05
N ALA A 260 -6.32 -6.12 7.55
CA ALA A 260 -5.50 -4.92 7.46
C ALA A 260 -5.44 -4.34 6.03
N GLY A 261 -6.12 -4.96 5.07
CA GLY A 261 -6.13 -4.57 3.66
C GLY A 261 -7.48 -4.03 3.19
N HIS A 262 -7.42 -3.41 2.00
CA HIS A 262 -8.51 -3.10 1.08
C HIS A 262 -9.59 -2.15 1.59
N PHE A 263 -9.18 -1.00 2.13
CA PHE A 263 -10.13 0.02 2.58
C PHE A 263 -10.75 0.82 1.44
N GLY A 264 -10.14 0.85 0.25
CA GLY A 264 -10.45 1.88 -0.75
C GLY A 264 -10.17 3.26 -0.16
N GLY A 265 -11.20 4.09 -0.05
CA GLY A 265 -11.14 5.35 0.69
C GLY A 265 -10.95 6.59 -0.18
N ARG A 266 -10.97 6.47 -1.52
CA ARG A 266 -10.97 7.61 -2.44
C ARG A 266 -12.37 8.20 -2.51
N MET A 267 -12.46 9.52 -2.66
CA MET A 267 -13.68 10.29 -2.80
C MET A 267 -13.62 11.24 -4.00
N ILE A 268 -14.77 11.57 -4.57
CA ILE A 268 -14.89 12.64 -5.56
C ILE A 268 -16.30 13.21 -5.54
N ILE A 269 -16.43 14.54 -5.65
CA ILE A 269 -17.73 15.20 -5.85
C ILE A 269 -17.90 15.46 -7.34
N ASP A 270 -19.03 15.05 -7.90
CA ASP A 270 -19.33 15.28 -9.31
C ASP A 270 -19.94 16.65 -9.59
N ARG A 271 -20.20 16.90 -10.88
CA ARG A 271 -20.76 18.17 -11.37
C ARG A 271 -22.20 18.40 -10.91
N ASP A 272 -22.89 17.33 -10.50
CA ASP A 272 -24.28 17.36 -10.04
C ASP A 272 -24.37 17.42 -8.50
N GLY A 273 -23.22 17.48 -7.80
CA GLY A 273 -23.15 17.59 -6.35
C GLY A 273 -23.31 16.27 -5.60
N TYR A 274 -23.08 15.13 -6.26
CA TYR A 274 -23.02 13.83 -5.61
C TYR A 274 -21.60 13.51 -5.15
N LEU A 275 -21.48 13.01 -3.93
CA LEU A 275 -20.23 12.48 -3.38
C LEU A 275 -20.15 10.99 -3.68
N PHE A 276 -19.18 10.59 -4.49
CA PHE A 276 -18.79 9.22 -4.72
C PHE A 276 -17.62 8.84 -3.83
N PHE A 277 -17.61 7.60 -3.34
CA PHE A 277 -16.50 7.07 -2.56
C PHE A 277 -16.32 5.56 -2.73
N SER A 278 -15.08 5.10 -2.63
CA SER A 278 -14.75 3.68 -2.72
C SER A 278 -14.65 3.00 -1.35
N ILE A 279 -15.17 1.78 -1.26
CA ILE A 279 -14.89 0.86 -0.16
C ILE A 279 -14.40 -0.46 -0.79
N GLY A 280 -13.17 -0.86 -0.47
CA GLY A 280 -12.63 -2.14 -0.93
C GLY A 280 -13.28 -3.33 -0.22
N ASP A 281 -12.95 -4.54 -0.63
CA ASP A 281 -13.60 -5.77 -0.16
C ASP A 281 -13.22 -6.14 1.30
N ARG A 282 -12.18 -5.49 1.85
CA ARG A 282 -11.58 -5.79 3.16
C ARG A 282 -11.14 -7.23 3.32
N ASP A 283 -10.60 -7.81 2.24
CA ASP A 283 -10.19 -9.22 2.13
C ASP A 283 -11.36 -10.21 2.29
N SER A 284 -12.61 -9.74 2.16
CA SER A 284 -13.82 -10.58 2.16
C SER A 284 -14.39 -10.63 0.75
N LEU A 285 -13.83 -11.54 -0.05
CA LEU A 285 -14.04 -11.66 -1.49
C LEU A 285 -15.54 -11.68 -1.87
N ASP A 286 -16.31 -12.56 -1.24
CA ASP A 286 -17.74 -12.75 -1.48
C ASP A 286 -18.58 -11.51 -1.16
N HIS A 287 -18.16 -10.69 -0.19
CA HIS A 287 -18.86 -9.46 0.14
C HIS A 287 -18.86 -8.45 -1.01
N ALA A 288 -17.93 -8.53 -1.97
CA ALA A 288 -17.93 -7.66 -3.17
C ALA A 288 -19.18 -7.87 -4.04
N GLN A 289 -19.77 -9.07 -4.02
CA GLN A 289 -21.01 -9.40 -4.73
C GLN A 289 -22.26 -9.17 -3.89
N ASP A 290 -22.18 -9.36 -2.56
CA ASP A 290 -23.29 -9.17 -1.63
C ASP A 290 -23.68 -7.68 -1.51
N LEU A 291 -24.94 -7.37 -1.84
CA LEU A 291 -25.52 -6.02 -1.76
C LEU A 291 -25.94 -5.60 -0.34
N SER A 292 -25.99 -6.55 0.61
CA SER A 292 -26.17 -6.28 2.03
C SER A 292 -24.88 -5.83 2.73
N LYS A 293 -23.74 -5.85 2.01
CA LYS A 293 -22.41 -5.47 2.52
C LYS A 293 -21.87 -4.24 1.79
N PRO A 294 -21.14 -3.35 2.51
CA PRO A 294 -20.54 -2.16 1.92
C PRO A 294 -19.25 -2.46 1.15
N ASN A 295 -18.70 -3.65 1.33
CA ASN A 295 -17.39 -4.06 0.84
C ASN A 295 -17.37 -4.22 -0.69
N GLY A 296 -16.30 -3.78 -1.34
CA GLY A 296 -16.05 -3.99 -2.76
C GLY A 296 -17.04 -3.25 -3.66
N LYS A 297 -17.34 -1.99 -3.30
CA LYS A 297 -18.34 -1.14 -3.94
C LYS A 297 -17.80 0.25 -4.21
N ILE A 298 -18.36 0.90 -5.22
CA ILE A 298 -18.43 2.37 -5.27
C ILE A 298 -19.79 2.79 -4.73
N HIS A 299 -19.79 3.75 -3.82
CA HIS A 299 -20.99 4.34 -3.23
C HIS A 299 -21.24 5.74 -3.76
N ARG A 300 -22.50 6.18 -3.75
CA ARG A 300 -22.94 7.54 -4.09
C ARG A 300 -23.94 8.06 -3.05
N ILE A 301 -23.65 9.22 -2.48
CA ILE A 301 -24.50 9.96 -1.55
C ILE A 301 -24.58 11.44 -1.94
N HIS A 302 -25.51 12.20 -1.37
CA HIS A 302 -25.44 13.66 -1.41
C HIS A 302 -24.31 14.17 -0.49
N THR A 303 -23.83 15.38 -0.72
CA THR A 303 -22.80 16.04 0.10
C THR A 303 -23.22 16.26 1.56
N ASP A 304 -24.50 16.18 1.88
CA ASP A 304 -25.03 16.20 3.25
C ASP A 304 -25.23 14.82 3.89
N GLY A 305 -24.90 13.74 3.17
CA GLY A 305 -25.01 12.36 3.63
C GLY A 305 -26.36 11.70 3.31
N THR A 306 -27.33 12.43 2.79
CA THR A 306 -28.61 11.84 2.37
C THR A 306 -28.43 10.94 1.15
N ILE A 307 -29.32 9.95 0.97
CA ILE A 307 -29.22 8.98 -0.12
C ILE A 307 -30.04 9.47 -1.34
N PRO A 308 -29.43 9.58 -2.53
CA PRO A 308 -30.16 9.88 -3.76
C PRO A 308 -31.20 8.80 -4.07
N VAL A 309 -32.45 9.20 -4.27
CA VAL A 309 -33.53 8.29 -4.70
C VAL A 309 -33.28 7.66 -6.07
N THR A 310 -32.36 8.27 -6.84
CA THR A 310 -31.92 7.79 -8.16
C THR A 310 -30.79 6.75 -8.06
N ASN A 311 -30.37 6.32 -6.86
CA ASN A 311 -29.42 5.23 -6.72
C ASN A 311 -30.01 3.92 -7.28
N PRO A 312 -29.19 3.09 -7.94
CA PRO A 312 -29.67 1.91 -8.67
C PRO A 312 -30.34 0.86 -7.79
N PHE A 313 -30.02 0.84 -6.50
CA PHE A 313 -30.58 -0.08 -5.52
C PHE A 313 -31.46 0.60 -4.46
N TYR A 314 -31.90 1.84 -4.71
CA TYR A 314 -32.75 2.56 -3.79
C TYR A 314 -34.09 1.84 -3.57
N GLY A 315 -34.55 1.78 -2.32
CA GLY A 315 -35.84 1.19 -1.95
C GLY A 315 -35.89 -0.34 -1.95
N GLN A 316 -34.79 -1.03 -2.24
CA GLN A 316 -34.72 -2.49 -2.16
C GLN A 316 -34.51 -2.96 -0.72
N GLU A 317 -35.23 -4.02 -0.32
CA GLU A 317 -35.07 -4.61 1.01
C GLU A 317 -33.70 -5.31 1.14
N GLN A 318 -33.10 -5.23 2.33
CA GLN A 318 -31.82 -5.89 2.65
C GLN A 318 -30.63 -5.48 1.76
N VAL A 319 -30.71 -4.32 1.09
CA VAL A 319 -29.63 -3.76 0.26
C VAL A 319 -29.15 -2.43 0.84
N ILE A 320 -27.84 -2.17 0.79
CA ILE A 320 -27.27 -0.86 1.11
C ILE A 320 -27.60 0.13 -0.01
N THR A 321 -28.45 1.10 0.29
CA THR A 321 -29.00 2.04 -0.68
C THR A 321 -27.98 3.05 -1.23
N SER A 322 -26.84 3.23 -0.57
CA SER A 322 -25.74 4.07 -1.08
C SER A 322 -24.93 3.41 -2.19
N ILE A 323 -25.10 2.10 -2.46
CA ILE A 323 -24.35 1.40 -3.51
C ILE A 323 -24.67 2.00 -4.87
N TYR A 324 -23.63 2.41 -5.59
CA TYR A 324 -23.70 2.85 -6.98
C TYR A 324 -23.26 1.75 -7.94
N SER A 325 -22.18 1.04 -7.62
CA SER A 325 -21.73 -0.16 -8.35
C SER A 325 -21.16 -1.21 -7.40
N ARG A 326 -20.98 -2.45 -7.90
CA ARG A 326 -20.44 -3.57 -7.11
C ARG A 326 -19.39 -4.38 -7.86
N GLY A 327 -18.77 -5.33 -7.15
CA GLY A 327 -17.84 -6.28 -7.73
C GLY A 327 -16.45 -5.68 -7.96
N ASN A 328 -16.02 -4.81 -7.05
CA ASN A 328 -14.66 -4.29 -7.02
C ASN A 328 -13.86 -4.97 -5.89
N ARG A 329 -12.54 -5.08 -6.05
CA ARG A 329 -11.61 -5.60 -5.04
C ARG A 329 -11.12 -4.50 -4.13
N ASN A 330 -10.37 -3.53 -4.65
CA ASN A 330 -9.79 -2.47 -3.84
C ASN A 330 -9.55 -1.18 -4.65
N PRO A 331 -10.60 -0.38 -4.91
CA PRO A 331 -10.48 0.83 -5.70
C PRO A 331 -9.71 1.94 -4.98
N GLN A 332 -8.59 2.37 -5.59
CA GLN A 332 -7.67 3.37 -5.05
C GLN A 332 -7.81 4.72 -5.76
N GLY A 333 -8.08 4.73 -7.06
CA GLY A 333 -8.29 5.94 -7.85
C GLY A 333 -9.76 6.13 -8.20
N LEU A 334 -10.21 7.38 -8.19
CA LEU A 334 -11.46 7.87 -8.74
C LEU A 334 -11.20 9.23 -9.37
N ALA A 335 -11.66 9.41 -10.61
CA ALA A 335 -11.54 10.67 -11.32
C ALA A 335 -12.73 10.85 -12.26
N LEU A 336 -13.15 12.09 -12.48
CA LEU A 336 -14.14 12.41 -13.50
C LEU A 336 -13.42 12.76 -14.79
N HIS A 337 -13.84 12.15 -15.89
CA HIS A 337 -13.33 12.53 -17.20
C HIS A 337 -13.69 14.00 -17.48
N PRO A 338 -12.73 14.86 -17.85
CA PRO A 338 -12.93 16.30 -17.90
C PRO A 338 -13.91 16.74 -19.00
N GLU A 339 -14.12 15.95 -20.04
CA GLU A 339 -15.12 16.26 -21.07
C GLU A 339 -16.46 15.58 -20.78
N THR A 340 -16.48 14.24 -20.80
CA THR A 340 -17.71 13.44 -20.67
C THR A 340 -18.32 13.42 -19.25
N GLY A 341 -17.56 13.72 -18.20
CA GLY A 341 -18.02 13.59 -16.81
C GLY A 341 -18.14 12.14 -16.34
N HIS A 342 -17.72 11.15 -17.14
CA HIS A 342 -17.74 9.75 -16.71
C HIS A 342 -16.85 9.55 -15.49
N LEU A 343 -17.30 8.73 -14.53
CA LEU A 343 -16.51 8.33 -13.38
C LEU A 343 -15.56 7.22 -13.79
N TRP A 344 -14.25 7.46 -13.71
CA TRP A 344 -13.22 6.46 -13.92
C TRP A 344 -12.68 5.99 -12.57
N SER A 345 -12.31 4.73 -12.47
CA SER A 345 -11.71 4.14 -11.28
C SER A 345 -10.50 3.28 -11.63
N THR A 346 -9.49 3.31 -10.78
CA THR A 346 -8.42 2.31 -10.77
C THR A 346 -8.51 1.46 -9.53
N GLU A 347 -8.22 0.17 -9.66
CA GLU A 347 -8.20 -0.75 -8.53
C GLU A 347 -7.09 -1.78 -8.61
N HIS A 348 -6.62 -2.21 -7.44
CA HIS A 348 -5.63 -3.27 -7.34
C HIS A 348 -6.29 -4.64 -7.45
N GLY A 349 -5.83 -5.43 -8.41
CA GLY A 349 -6.06 -6.86 -8.50
C GLY A 349 -5.25 -7.64 -7.45
N PRO A 350 -5.32 -8.98 -7.48
CA PRO A 350 -4.52 -9.86 -6.64
C PRO A 350 -3.04 -9.90 -7.11
N LEU A 351 -2.49 -11.07 -7.49
CA LEU A 351 -1.21 -11.12 -8.20
C LEU A 351 -1.45 -10.76 -9.68
N GLY A 352 -1.25 -9.49 -10.00
CA GLY A 352 -1.64 -8.91 -11.28
C GLY A 352 -3.14 -8.68 -11.39
N GLY A 353 -3.59 -8.24 -12.56
CA GLY A 353 -5.02 -7.98 -12.82
C GLY A 353 -5.53 -6.67 -12.23
N ASP A 354 -4.67 -5.66 -12.08
CA ASP A 354 -5.10 -4.29 -11.80
C ASP A 354 -5.95 -3.77 -12.96
N GLU A 355 -6.96 -2.97 -12.64
CA GLU A 355 -7.97 -2.55 -13.62
C GLU A 355 -8.12 -1.04 -13.69
N LEU A 356 -8.54 -0.57 -14.87
CA LEU A 356 -9.04 0.77 -15.15
C LEU A 356 -10.47 0.63 -15.66
N ASN A 357 -11.43 1.13 -14.90
CA ASN A 357 -12.85 0.91 -15.10
C ASN A 357 -13.60 2.25 -15.30
N ILE A 358 -14.55 2.29 -16.23
CA ILE A 358 -15.55 3.36 -16.30
C ILE A 358 -16.76 2.92 -15.45
N ILE A 359 -17.00 3.62 -14.35
CA ILE A 359 -17.99 3.27 -13.35
C ILE A 359 -19.38 3.79 -13.73
N GLU A 360 -20.27 2.87 -14.05
CA GLU A 360 -21.69 3.12 -14.33
C GLU A 360 -22.63 2.60 -13.24
N ALA A 361 -23.81 3.22 -13.13
CA ALA A 361 -24.83 2.89 -12.14
C ALA A 361 -25.33 1.44 -12.28
N GLY A 362 -25.35 0.71 -11.17
CA GLY A 362 -25.91 -0.64 -11.05
C GLY A 362 -25.06 -1.75 -11.63
N LYS A 363 -23.93 -1.42 -12.30
CA LYS A 363 -23.05 -2.40 -12.92
C LYS A 363 -22.27 -3.21 -11.89
N ASN A 364 -21.88 -4.41 -12.32
CA ASN A 364 -21.05 -5.35 -11.59
C ASN A 364 -19.71 -5.52 -12.30
N TYR A 365 -18.61 -5.15 -11.65
CA TYR A 365 -17.24 -5.21 -12.18
C TYR A 365 -16.59 -6.59 -11.98
N GLY A 366 -17.35 -7.56 -11.46
CA GLY A 366 -17.03 -8.98 -11.58
C GLY A 366 -16.26 -9.58 -10.40
N TRP A 367 -15.45 -8.82 -9.67
CA TRP A 367 -14.68 -9.37 -8.54
C TRP A 367 -15.60 -10.01 -7.48
N PRO A 368 -15.29 -11.23 -6.97
CA PRO A 368 -14.16 -12.11 -7.30
C PRO A 368 -14.53 -13.17 -8.36
N VAL A 369 -15.78 -13.15 -8.85
CA VAL A 369 -16.30 -14.12 -9.82
C VAL A 369 -15.51 -14.06 -11.13
N ILE A 370 -15.06 -12.87 -11.50
CA ILE A 370 -14.15 -12.60 -12.61
C ILE A 370 -12.92 -11.87 -12.05
N SER A 371 -11.73 -12.31 -12.48
CA SER A 371 -10.46 -11.66 -12.15
C SER A 371 -9.48 -11.81 -13.31
N HIS A 372 -8.76 -10.72 -13.63
CA HIS A 372 -7.64 -10.73 -14.56
C HIS A 372 -6.34 -11.26 -13.93
N GLY A 373 -6.27 -11.31 -12.59
CA GLY A 373 -5.13 -11.80 -11.83
C GLY A 373 -5.36 -13.17 -11.20
N ILE A 374 -4.30 -13.72 -10.61
CA ILE A 374 -4.29 -15.00 -9.90
C ILE A 374 -4.01 -14.79 -8.41
N ASN A 375 -4.20 -15.81 -7.58
CA ASN A 375 -3.81 -15.77 -6.18
C ASN A 375 -2.28 -15.62 -6.06
N TYR A 376 -1.82 -15.02 -4.96
CA TYR A 376 -0.39 -14.85 -4.69
C TYR A 376 0.37 -16.19 -4.53
N ASN A 377 -0.33 -17.31 -4.32
CA ASN A 377 0.24 -18.66 -4.32
C ASN A 377 0.34 -19.29 -5.72
N GLY A 378 -0.12 -18.59 -6.77
CA GLY A 378 -0.11 -19.05 -8.16
C GLY A 378 -1.39 -19.75 -8.63
N GLU A 379 -2.37 -20.00 -7.74
CA GLU A 379 -3.64 -20.65 -8.10
C GLU A 379 -4.63 -19.65 -8.72
N LEU A 380 -5.60 -20.14 -9.50
CA LEU A 380 -6.70 -19.31 -9.98
C LEU A 380 -7.59 -18.83 -8.83
N ILE A 381 -8.09 -17.61 -8.93
CA ILE A 381 -9.08 -17.06 -7.97
C ILE A 381 -10.47 -17.62 -8.24
N THR A 382 -10.78 -17.79 -9.51
CA THR A 382 -12.07 -18.24 -10.03
C THR A 382 -11.83 -19.20 -11.19
N GLU A 383 -12.75 -20.14 -11.40
CA GLU A 383 -12.79 -20.98 -12.60
C GLU A 383 -13.17 -20.20 -13.87
N GLN A 384 -13.61 -18.95 -13.72
CA GLN A 384 -13.89 -17.99 -14.80
C GLN A 384 -12.87 -16.86 -14.82
N PRO A 385 -11.57 -17.12 -15.04
CA PRO A 385 -10.62 -16.04 -15.22
C PRO A 385 -11.01 -15.27 -16.48
N SER A 386 -11.08 -13.93 -16.41
CA SER A 386 -11.16 -13.10 -17.62
C SER A 386 -9.91 -13.29 -18.50
N SER A 387 -8.86 -13.93 -17.96
CA SER A 387 -7.66 -14.40 -18.63
C SER A 387 -7.75 -15.80 -19.28
N LEU A 388 -8.96 -16.36 -19.52
CA LEU A 388 -9.15 -17.22 -20.72
C LEU A 388 -9.03 -16.43 -22.05
N ARG A 389 -8.42 -15.24 -21.99
CA ARG A 389 -7.78 -14.46 -23.06
C ARG A 389 -6.30 -14.85 -23.31
N ILE A 390 -5.84 -16.01 -22.86
CA ILE A 390 -4.57 -16.57 -23.37
C ILE A 390 -4.80 -17.02 -24.81
N LEU A 391 -4.07 -16.38 -25.72
CA LEU A 391 -4.00 -16.67 -27.15
C LEU A 391 -4.08 -18.17 -27.46
N GLN A 392 -5.19 -18.62 -28.05
CA GLN A 392 -5.21 -19.83 -28.87
C GLN A 392 -5.22 -19.38 -30.33
N ASN A 393 -4.08 -19.53 -31.02
CA ASN A 393 -3.93 -19.25 -32.46
C ASN A 393 -4.23 -17.81 -32.92
N GLY A 394 -3.96 -16.79 -32.08
CA GLY A 394 -3.89 -15.41 -32.55
C GLY A 394 -5.21 -14.77 -32.98
N LYS A 395 -6.37 -15.26 -32.50
CA LYS A 395 -7.67 -14.58 -32.69
C LYS A 395 -8.36 -14.34 -31.35
N LEU A 396 -8.82 -13.10 -31.13
CA LEU A 396 -9.80 -12.77 -30.09
C LEU A 396 -11.15 -13.39 -30.46
N LEU A 397 -11.78 -14.06 -29.51
CA LEU A 397 -13.18 -14.43 -29.60
C LEU A 397 -13.95 -13.74 -28.47
N THR A 398 -14.94 -12.95 -28.89
CA THR A 398 -16.07 -12.36 -28.14
C THR A 398 -15.91 -10.96 -27.50
N GLU A 399 -17.00 -10.22 -27.68
CA GLU A 399 -17.35 -8.86 -27.20
C GLU A 399 -17.64 -8.85 -25.68
N PRO A 400 -17.55 -7.67 -25.01
CA PRO A 400 -17.91 -7.50 -23.61
C PRO A 400 -19.41 -7.78 -23.35
N ILE A 401 -19.73 -8.33 -22.16
CA ILE A 401 -21.11 -8.48 -21.65
C ILE A 401 -21.59 -7.15 -21.08
#